data_AF-A0A970DUG3-F1
#
_entry.id   AF-A0A970DUG3-F1
#
_cell.length_a   1.000
_cell.length_b   1.000
_cell.length_c   1.000
_cell.angle_alpha   90.00
_cell.angle_beta   90.00
_cell.angle_gamma   90.00
#
_symmetry.space_group_name_H-M   'P 1'
#
loop_
_entity.id
_entity.type
_entity.pdbx_description
1 polymer ?
#
loop_
_entity_poly.entity_id
_entity_poly.type
_entity_poly.pdbx_seq_one_letter_code
_entity_poly.pdbx_strand_id
1 'polypeptide(L)'
;MLHPALKDFHPLVAQWFAETFGTPTPPQAEGWPRIAAGENVLLLAPTGSGKTLAAFLKAIDGLYREMEQEATTLKLGTVKNHGVKILYVSPLKAPKNCLDILAQQLVAMTATGEVKVEQVWPIVRSAYNFSGPGWGIQGDPTGGDGPDGEMVGVASL
;
A
#
# COMPACT_ATOMS: atom_id res chain seq x y z
N MET A 1 -4.94 23.85 -3.70
CA MET A 1 -3.55 23.69 -4.19
C MET A 1 -3.01 22.37 -3.65
N LEU A 2 -2.21 21.65 -4.43
CA LEU A 2 -1.53 20.43 -3.96
C LEU A 2 -0.47 20.78 -2.90
N HIS A 3 -0.29 19.91 -1.91
CA HIS A 3 0.70 20.08 -0.86
C HIS A 3 2.13 20.13 -1.46
N PRO A 4 3.06 20.97 -0.97
CA PRO A 4 4.41 21.11 -1.54
C PRO A 4 5.19 19.80 -1.65
N ALA A 5 4.98 18.87 -0.71
CA ALA A 5 5.64 17.55 -0.75
C ALA A 5 5.18 16.66 -1.92
N LEU A 6 4.04 16.96 -2.55
CA LEU A 6 3.51 16.23 -3.71
C LEU A 6 4.04 16.77 -5.05
N LYS A 7 4.73 17.91 -5.06
CA LYS A 7 5.16 18.60 -6.29
C LYS A 7 6.08 17.74 -7.17
N ASP A 8 6.86 16.87 -6.55
CA ASP A 8 7.88 16.04 -7.21
C ASP A 8 7.35 14.65 -7.58
N PHE A 9 6.05 14.42 -7.44
CA PHE A 9 5.36 13.22 -7.92
C PHE A 9 4.82 13.42 -9.34
N HIS A 10 4.66 12.31 -10.06
CA HIS A 10 3.94 12.26 -11.30
C HIS A 10 2.50 12.76 -11.07
N PRO A 11 1.92 13.57 -11.97
CA PRO A 11 0.62 14.21 -11.73
C PRO A 11 -0.49 13.24 -11.33
N LEU A 12 -0.56 12.07 -11.97
CA LEU A 12 -1.55 11.03 -11.64
C LEU A 12 -1.38 10.50 -10.20
N VAL A 13 -0.15 10.31 -9.75
CA VAL A 13 0.15 9.80 -8.41
C VAL A 13 -0.15 10.87 -7.36
N ALA A 14 0.21 12.13 -7.63
CA ALA A 14 -0.06 13.27 -6.76
C ALA A 14 -1.57 13.52 -6.60
N GLN A 15 -2.31 13.48 -7.71
CA GLN A 15 -3.76 13.65 -7.72
C GLN A 15 -4.45 12.53 -6.95
N TRP A 16 -4.13 11.27 -7.27
CA TRP A 16 -4.68 10.12 -6.58
C TRP A 16 -4.44 10.19 -5.07
N PHE A 17 -3.23 10.56 -4.64
CA PHE A 17 -2.92 10.70 -3.22
C PHE A 17 -3.78 11.78 -2.55
N ALA A 18 -3.89 12.95 -3.19
CA ALA A 18 -4.65 14.06 -2.65
C ALA A 18 -6.16 13.74 -2.55
N GLU A 19 -6.71 13.01 -3.51
CA GLU A 19 -8.11 12.57 -3.50
C GLU A 19 -8.36 11.45 -2.47
N THR A 20 -7.40 10.55 -2.28
CA THR A 20 -7.57 9.36 -1.42
C THR A 20 -7.25 9.63 0.05
N PHE A 21 -6.18 10.39 0.33
CA PHE A 21 -5.65 10.59 1.68
C PHE A 21 -5.62 12.06 2.11
N GLY A 22 -5.90 13.00 1.21
CA GLY A 22 -5.83 14.43 1.50
C GLY A 22 -4.39 14.93 1.63
N THR A 23 -3.95 15.20 2.86
CA THR A 23 -2.65 15.83 3.14
C THR A 23 -1.59 14.83 3.60
N PRO A 24 -0.34 14.94 3.14
CA PRO A 24 0.74 14.06 3.58
C PRO A 24 0.99 14.13 5.08
N THR A 25 1.32 12.99 5.69
CA THR A 25 1.78 12.93 7.09
C THR A 25 3.21 13.47 7.23
N PRO A 26 3.67 13.83 8.45
CA PRO A 26 5.05 14.31 8.64
C PRO A 26 6.15 13.41 8.05
N PRO A 27 6.19 12.08 8.29
CA PRO A 27 7.23 11.23 7.69
C PRO A 27 7.14 11.15 6.16
N GLN A 28 5.96 11.34 5.57
CA GLN A 28 5.79 11.43 4.12
C GLN A 28 6.34 12.76 3.58
N ALA A 29 5.91 13.88 4.17
CA ALA A 29 6.29 15.22 3.75
C ALA A 29 7.80 15.48 3.87
N GLU A 30 8.43 14.95 4.92
CA GLU A 30 9.87 15.07 5.15
C GLU A 30 10.69 14.04 4.37
N GLY A 31 10.14 12.84 4.17
CA GLY A 31 10.82 11.74 3.51
C GLY A 31 10.90 11.90 1.99
N TRP A 32 9.80 12.27 1.34
CA TRP A 32 9.72 12.26 -0.12
C TRP A 32 10.74 13.16 -0.84
N PRO A 33 11.02 14.40 -0.39
CA PRO A 33 12.05 15.23 -1.03
C PRO A 33 13.44 14.58 -1.01
N ARG A 34 13.78 13.90 0.10
CA ARG A 34 15.07 13.21 0.26
C ARG A 34 15.16 11.96 -0.61
N ILE A 35 14.09 11.17 -0.65
CA ILE A 35 14.02 9.99 -1.55
C ILE A 35 14.11 10.45 -3.01
N ALA A 36 13.43 11.54 -3.37
CA ALA A 36 13.49 12.13 -4.72
C ALA A 36 14.90 12.63 -5.09
N ALA A 37 15.69 13.09 -4.11
CA ALA A 37 17.09 13.46 -4.31
C ALA A 37 18.05 12.25 -4.44
N GLY A 38 17.53 11.02 -4.34
CA GLY A 38 18.35 9.80 -4.38
C GLY A 38 19.08 9.49 -3.08
N GLU A 39 18.69 10.11 -1.97
CA GLU A 39 19.27 9.84 -0.65
C GLU A 39 18.77 8.50 -0.09
N ASN A 40 19.61 7.84 0.71
CA ASN A 40 19.17 6.73 1.55
C ASN A 40 18.40 7.29 2.75
N VAL A 41 17.11 6.94 2.87
CA VAL A 41 16.22 7.51 3.90
C VAL A 41 15.77 6.45 4.89
N LEU A 42 15.97 6.73 6.18
CA LEU A 42 15.40 5.97 7.30
C LEU A 42 14.22 6.76 7.90
N LEU A 43 13.00 6.24 7.74
CA LEU A 43 11.80 6.85 8.32
C LEU A 43 11.55 6.32 9.73
N LEU A 44 11.80 7.17 10.74
CA LEU A 44 11.50 6.88 12.15
C LEU A 44 10.22 7.60 12.56
N ALA A 45 9.13 6.84 12.68
CA ALA A 45 7.83 7.36 13.13
C ALA A 45 7.00 6.25 13.79
N PRO A 46 5.99 6.58 14.60
CA PRO A 46 5.07 5.60 15.19
C PRO A 46 4.37 4.70 14.17
N THR A 47 3.80 3.58 14.64
CA THR A 47 2.90 2.76 13.84
C THR A 47 1.70 3.58 13.36
N GLY A 48 1.14 3.25 12.19
CA GLY A 48 0.04 4.01 11.60
C GLY A 48 0.40 5.36 10.97
N SER A 49 1.63 5.89 11.12
CA SER A 49 2.01 7.20 10.56
C SER A 49 2.24 7.23 9.04
N GLY A 50 1.95 6.13 8.32
CA GLY A 50 2.04 6.08 6.85
C GLY A 50 3.45 5.90 6.28
N LYS A 51 4.43 5.41 7.06
CA LYS A 51 5.81 5.16 6.60
C LYS A 51 5.90 4.19 5.42
N THR A 52 5.10 3.11 5.47
CA THR A 52 5.04 2.12 4.38
C THR A 52 4.58 2.78 3.10
N LEU A 53 3.46 3.51 3.15
CA LEU A 53 2.96 4.28 2.01
C LEU A 53 4.00 5.30 1.52
N ALA A 54 4.74 5.95 2.42
CA ALA A 54 5.78 6.90 2.04
C ALA A 54 6.83 6.26 1.11
N ALA A 55 7.35 5.08 1.49
CA ALA A 55 8.34 4.35 0.70
C ALA A 55 7.76 3.79 -0.60
N PHE A 56 6.62 3.10 -0.51
CA PHE A 56 5.98 2.45 -1.66
C PHE A 56 5.50 3.44 -2.71
N LEU A 57 4.90 4.55 -2.30
CA LEU A 57 4.36 5.53 -3.25
C LEU A 57 5.47 6.14 -4.09
N LYS A 58 6.66 6.37 -3.51
CA LYS A 58 7.80 6.89 -4.27
C LYS A 58 8.39 5.86 -5.23
N ALA A 59 8.33 4.58 -4.87
CA ALA A 59 8.72 3.49 -5.75
C ALA A 59 7.76 3.38 -6.96
N ILE A 60 6.44 3.47 -6.73
CA ILE A 60 5.40 3.50 -7.77
C ILE A 60 5.57 4.71 -8.69
N ASP A 61 5.83 5.89 -8.13
CA ASP A 61 6.14 7.11 -8.88
C ASP A 61 7.31 6.92 -9.86
N GLY A 62 8.39 6.28 -9.39
CA GLY A 62 9.54 5.92 -10.23
C GLY A 62 9.18 5.01 -11.38
N LEU A 63 8.38 3.96 -11.12
CA LEU A 63 7.92 3.04 -12.17
C LEU A 63 7.08 3.74 -13.24
N TYR A 64 6.14 4.60 -12.85
CA TYR A 64 5.32 5.35 -13.81
C TYR A 64 6.17 6.24 -14.71
N ARG A 65 7.16 6.94 -14.13
CA ARG A 65 8.08 7.81 -14.88
C ARG A 65 8.95 7.00 -15.85
N GLU A 66 9.46 5.84 -15.42
CA GLU A 66 10.20 4.93 -16.29
C GLU A 66 9.33 4.43 -17.46
N MET A 67 8.08 4.04 -17.19
CA MET A 67 7.13 3.60 -18.22
C MET A 67 6.80 4.70 -19.24
N GLU A 68 6.62 5.96 -18.79
CA GLU A 68 6.35 7.09 -19.68
C GLU A 68 7.55 7.42 -20.58
N GLN A 69 8.75 7.39 -20.00
CA GLN A 69 10.00 7.52 -20.77
C GLN A 69 10.14 6.37 -21.77
N GLU A 70 9.79 5.14 -21.40
CA GLU A 70 9.81 3.97 -22.27
C GLU A 70 8.82 4.07 -23.42
N ALA A 71 7.59 4.49 -23.17
CA ALA A 71 6.60 4.72 -24.22
C ALA A 71 7.10 5.76 -25.26
N THR A 72 7.90 6.72 -24.80
CA THR A 72 8.56 7.71 -25.68
C THR A 72 9.73 7.09 -26.46
N THR A 73 10.49 6.19 -25.82
CA THR A 73 11.71 5.57 -26.39
C THR A 73 11.42 4.38 -27.32
N LEU A 74 10.31 3.66 -27.12
CA LEU A 74 9.86 2.57 -28.00
C LEU A 74 9.45 3.09 -29.39
N LYS A 75 9.02 4.36 -29.49
CA LYS A 75 8.84 5.06 -30.78
C LYS A 75 10.17 5.24 -31.55
N LEU A 76 11.31 5.10 -30.88
CA LEU A 76 12.68 5.21 -31.43
C LEU A 76 13.37 3.84 -31.63
N GLY A 77 12.67 2.71 -31.44
CA GLY A 77 13.14 1.38 -31.86
C GLY A 77 14.05 0.63 -30.88
N THR A 78 14.28 1.13 -29.67
CA THR A 78 15.09 0.46 -28.63
C THR A 78 14.24 -0.42 -27.72
N VAL A 79 14.50 -1.72 -27.70
CA VAL A 79 13.94 -2.68 -26.72
C VAL A 79 14.69 -2.55 -25.39
N LYS A 80 13.96 -2.46 -24.26
CA LYS A 80 14.55 -2.33 -22.91
C LYS A 80 14.65 -3.65 -22.14
N ASN A 81 15.61 -3.68 -21.21
CA ASN A 81 15.82 -4.72 -20.20
C ASN A 81 14.62 -4.84 -19.25
N HIS A 82 13.92 -5.96 -19.32
CA HIS A 82 12.98 -6.40 -18.29
C HIS A 82 13.77 -6.91 -17.06
N GLY A 83 13.43 -6.44 -15.86
CA GLY A 83 14.09 -6.86 -14.64
C GLY A 83 13.44 -6.27 -13.39
N VAL A 84 13.81 -6.81 -12.22
CA VAL A 84 13.33 -6.33 -10.92
C VAL A 84 13.85 -4.90 -10.68
N LYS A 85 12.94 -3.97 -10.41
CA LYS A 85 13.25 -2.54 -10.18
C LYS A 85 13.20 -2.13 -8.71
N ILE A 86 12.38 -2.82 -7.92
CA ILE A 86 12.14 -2.51 -6.51
C ILE A 86 12.26 -3.81 -5.73
N LEU A 87 13.05 -3.81 -4.66
CA LEU A 87 13.17 -4.90 -3.71
C LEU A 87 12.65 -4.44 -2.35
N TYR A 88 11.50 -4.98 -1.93
CA TYR A 88 10.98 -4.80 -0.59
C TYR A 88 11.45 -5.95 0.30
N VAL A 89 12.14 -5.63 1.40
CA VAL A 89 12.62 -6.60 2.37
C VAL A 89 11.92 -6.35 3.70
N SER A 90 11.14 -7.33 4.17
CA SER A 90 10.57 -7.34 5.51
C SER A 90 11.27 -8.39 6.39
N PRO A 91 11.40 -8.16 7.70
CA PRO A 91 11.85 -9.20 8.64
C PRO A 91 11.00 -10.46 8.49
N LEU A 92 11.60 -11.65 8.63
CA LEU A 92 11.01 -12.99 8.37
C LEU A 92 9.73 -13.35 9.15
N LYS A 93 9.21 -12.44 9.98
CA LYS A 93 7.89 -12.57 10.60
C LYS A 93 6.88 -11.87 9.71
N ALA A 94 6.08 -12.67 9.00
CA ALA A 94 5.00 -12.13 8.21
C ALA A 94 4.04 -11.30 9.09
N PRO A 95 3.70 -10.07 8.69
CA PRO A 95 2.86 -9.19 9.50
C PRO A 95 1.45 -9.77 9.61
N LYS A 96 0.90 -9.78 10.83
CA LYS A 96 -0.51 -10.16 11.03
C LYS A 96 -1.41 -8.98 10.67
N ASN A 97 -2.55 -9.25 10.06
CA ASN A 97 -3.60 -8.27 9.75
C ASN A 97 -3.13 -7.05 8.95
N CYS A 98 -2.20 -7.21 8.00
CA CYS A 98 -1.73 -6.13 7.13
C CYS A 98 -2.78 -5.75 6.07
N LEU A 99 -3.74 -4.92 6.48
CA LEU A 99 -4.86 -4.48 5.64
C LEU A 99 -4.42 -3.72 4.38
N ASP A 100 -3.30 -3.01 4.46
CA ASP A 100 -2.69 -2.29 3.35
C ASP A 100 -2.21 -3.23 2.24
N ILE A 101 -1.52 -4.30 2.60
CA ILE A 101 -1.05 -5.34 1.66
C ILE A 101 -2.24 -6.11 1.08
N LEU A 102 -3.25 -6.41 1.90
CA LEU A 102 -4.47 -7.06 1.42
C LEU A 102 -5.20 -6.19 0.41
N ALA A 103 -5.38 -4.89 0.69
CA ALA A 103 -6.02 -3.97 -0.24
C ALA A 103 -5.29 -3.90 -1.58
N GLN A 104 -3.96 -3.85 -1.57
CA GLN A 104 -3.15 -3.89 -2.79
C GLN A 104 -3.37 -5.17 -3.60
N GLN A 105 -3.43 -6.33 -2.94
CA GLN A 105 -3.68 -7.62 -3.60
C GLN A 105 -5.08 -7.71 -4.17
N LEU A 106 -6.10 -7.23 -3.45
CA LEU A 106 -7.49 -7.20 -3.93
C LEU A 106 -7.65 -6.32 -5.16
N VAL A 107 -7.03 -5.13 -5.16
CA VAL A 107 -7.00 -4.23 -6.33
C VAL A 107 -6.33 -4.89 -7.53
N ALA A 108 -5.22 -5.60 -7.32
CA ALA A 108 -4.54 -6.32 -8.39
C ALA A 108 -5.40 -7.47 -8.96
N MET A 109 -6.14 -8.19 -8.11
CA MET A 109 -7.06 -9.25 -8.55
C MET A 109 -8.19 -8.69 -9.42
N THR A 110 -8.80 -7.58 -9.00
CA THR A 110 -9.91 -6.97 -9.74
C THR A 110 -9.47 -6.23 -11.00
N ALA A 111 -8.20 -5.84 -11.09
CA ALA A 111 -7.63 -5.28 -12.32
C ALA A 111 -7.62 -6.27 -13.50
N THR A 112 -7.72 -7.58 -13.23
CA THR A 112 -7.75 -8.63 -14.26
C THR A 112 -9.17 -9.10 -14.64
N GLY A 113 -10.20 -8.61 -13.93
CA GLY A 113 -11.60 -8.95 -14.15
C GLY A 113 -12.43 -8.86 -12.87
N GLU A 114 -13.75 -9.01 -12.99
CA GLU A 114 -14.64 -9.03 -11.82
C GLU A 114 -14.42 -10.30 -10.99
N VAL A 115 -14.27 -10.12 -9.67
CA VAL A 115 -14.12 -11.23 -8.73
C VAL A 115 -15.15 -11.06 -7.62
N LYS A 116 -15.91 -12.12 -7.33
CA LYS A 116 -16.92 -12.07 -6.27
C LYS A 116 -16.28 -12.24 -4.90
N VAL A 117 -16.80 -11.54 -3.90
CA VAL A 117 -16.26 -11.54 -2.53
C VAL A 117 -16.23 -12.96 -1.95
N GLU A 118 -17.24 -13.78 -2.25
CA GLU A 118 -17.36 -15.16 -1.76
C GLU A 118 -16.25 -16.07 -2.29
N GLN A 119 -15.62 -15.71 -3.42
CA GLN A 119 -14.51 -16.44 -4.02
C GLN A 119 -13.16 -16.02 -3.41
N VAL A 120 -13.02 -14.74 -3.04
CA VAL A 120 -11.78 -14.19 -2.49
C VAL A 120 -11.66 -14.44 -0.98
N TRP A 121 -12.79 -14.46 -0.28
CA TRP A 121 -12.83 -14.59 1.17
C TRP A 121 -12.14 -15.85 1.73
N PRO A 122 -12.30 -17.06 1.14
CA PRO A 122 -11.58 -18.25 1.59
C PRO A 122 -10.07 -18.16 1.37
N ILE A 123 -9.65 -17.51 0.27
CA ILE A 123 -8.24 -17.32 -0.09
C ILE A 123 -7.56 -16.41 0.95
N VAL A 124 -8.19 -15.28 1.27
CA VAL A 124 -7.69 -14.33 2.28
C VAL A 124 -7.57 -15.00 3.65
N ARG A 125 -8.60 -15.74 4.09
CA ARG A 125 -8.56 -16.44 5.39
C ARG A 125 -7.55 -17.60 5.44
N SER A 126 -7.21 -18.20 4.30
CA SER A 126 -6.16 -19.22 4.24
C SER A 126 -4.74 -18.63 4.31
N ALA A 127 -4.58 -17.33 4.05
CA ALA A 127 -3.28 -16.68 4.15
C ALA A 127 -2.85 -16.57 5.60
N TYR A 128 -1.60 -16.95 5.89
CA TYR A 128 -0.99 -16.95 7.23
C TYR A 128 -1.19 -15.62 7.99
N ASN A 129 -1.21 -14.48 7.28
CA ASN A 129 -1.37 -13.15 7.85
C ASN A 129 -2.78 -12.89 8.42
N PHE A 130 -3.78 -13.68 8.02
CA PHE A 130 -5.20 -13.50 8.35
C PHE A 130 -5.85 -14.78 8.93
N SER A 131 -5.07 -15.84 9.19
CA SER A 131 -5.57 -17.11 9.70
C SER A 131 -5.82 -17.12 11.23
N GLY A 132 -5.78 -15.96 11.90
CA GLY A 132 -5.90 -15.81 13.35
C GLY A 132 -7.36 -15.66 13.83
N PRO A 133 -7.66 -16.01 15.09
CA PRO A 133 -9.04 -16.07 15.62
C PRO A 133 -9.76 -14.71 15.74
N GLY A 134 -9.05 -13.57 15.62
CA GLY A 134 -9.62 -12.23 15.78
C GLY A 134 -10.51 -11.73 14.64
N TRP A 135 -10.75 -12.54 13.60
CA TRP A 135 -11.63 -12.22 12.47
C TRP A 135 -12.97 -13.00 12.51
N GLY A 136 -13.30 -13.63 13.65
CA GLY A 136 -14.50 -14.43 13.80
C GLY A 136 -15.77 -13.57 13.92
N ILE A 137 -16.56 -13.49 12.84
CA ILE A 137 -18.02 -13.43 13.00
C ILE A 137 -18.43 -14.85 13.42
N GLN A 138 -18.51 -15.10 14.73
CA GLN A 138 -19.14 -16.30 15.26
C GLN A 138 -20.48 -15.88 15.86
N GLY A 139 -21.58 -16.44 15.34
CA GLY A 139 -22.88 -16.35 15.98
C GLY A 139 -22.90 -17.12 17.30
N ASP A 140 -22.23 -16.60 18.32
CA ASP A 140 -22.36 -17.02 19.71
C ASP A 140 -23.20 -15.98 20.48
N PRO A 141 -24.42 -16.33 20.94
CA PRO A 141 -25.30 -15.42 21.67
C PRO A 141 -24.93 -15.27 23.16
N THR A 142 -23.81 -15.84 23.63
CA THR A 142 -23.39 -15.72 25.03
C THR A 142 -22.14 -14.86 25.16
N GLY A 143 -22.36 -13.63 25.62
CA GLY A 143 -21.31 -12.66 25.88
C GLY A 143 -20.23 -13.17 26.84
N GLY A 144 -18.99 -12.84 26.53
CA GLY A 144 -17.84 -13.09 27.36
C GLY A 144 -16.70 -12.16 26.96
N ASP A 145 -16.57 -11.05 27.68
CA ASP A 145 -15.45 -10.12 27.59
C ASP A 145 -14.13 -10.81 27.98
N GLY A 146 -13.13 -10.74 27.11
CA GLY A 146 -11.73 -11.05 27.40
C GLY A 146 -10.93 -9.77 27.69
N PRO A 147 -9.81 -9.86 28.44
CA PRO A 147 -9.29 -8.76 29.27
C PRO A 147 -8.56 -7.62 28.54
N ASP A 148 -8.39 -7.69 27.22
CA ASP A 148 -7.57 -6.73 26.47
C ASP A 148 -8.42 -5.97 25.45
N GLY A 149 -9.39 -5.21 25.95
CA GLY A 149 -10.41 -4.49 25.17
C GLY A 149 -9.90 -3.54 24.08
N GLU A 150 -9.54 -4.10 22.92
CA GLU A 150 -9.50 -3.40 21.63
C GLU A 150 -10.49 -4.07 20.66
N MET A 151 -11.76 -3.70 20.82
CA MET A 151 -12.78 -3.83 19.79
C MET A 151 -12.48 -2.82 18.68
N VAL A 152 -11.69 -3.20 17.67
CA VAL A 152 -11.63 -2.43 16.42
C VAL A 152 -12.73 -2.95 15.49
N GLY A 153 -13.96 -2.58 15.82
CA GLY A 153 -15.08 -2.67 14.89
C GLY A 153 -14.95 -1.55 13.86
N VAL A 154 -14.73 -1.91 12.59
CA VAL A 154 -15.02 -1.00 11.47
C VAL A 154 -16.17 -1.61 10.69
N ALA A 155 -17.37 -1.15 11.02
CA ALA A 155 -18.55 -1.33 10.18
C ALA A 155 -18.52 -0.28 9.06
N SER A 156 -18.83 -0.73 7.85
CA SER A 156 -18.87 0.02 6.59
C SER A 156 -19.79 1.24 6.63
N LEU A 157 -19.44 2.26 5.82
CA LEU A 157 -20.05 2.48 4.52
C LEU A 157 -18.95 2.76 3.49
#